data_AF-A0A409WG08-F1
#
_entry.id   AF-A0A409WG08-F1
#
_cell.length_a   1.000
_cell.length_b   1.000
_cell.length_c   1.000
_cell.angle_alpha   90.00
_cell.angle_beta   90.00
_cell.angle_gamma   90.00
#
_symmetry.space_group_name_H-M   'P 1'
#
loop_
_entity.id
_entity.type
_entity.pdbx_description
1 polymer ?
#
loop_
_entity_poly.entity_id
_entity_poly.type
_entity_poly.pdbx_seq_one_letter_code
_entity_poly.pdbx_strand_id
1 'polypeptide(L)'
;MPVNVPVVTGYYRYTDIWFEWYAHVPFTLSATDRRKCEHIRHQALPDIDDRAPIKAILSHDALVHPDHPLQVEGIKGIQMYMGTFPTGEARLLFSSRQVDYLRYWLHAMKLTKDIVPLPYSDCLLTESNLKTVSPVVYPDGGSLRNAIKAIDKNNKRLKGSNPLVTHRRHLFERVRTFWAEKRGVWCALDFEAWERDHTILTEFGWSLTGWKDGSLVEDRGHFIVEEARAYTNSQYVPDYRYNYTLGESEIVKRTAFKKRIHDMIGSLSEYGPIFLVFHDNNQDIKDLKKLEVDLNGLSYVLPDNIPDSGIFVIDTSDLIGALLGEGAGDKRSLEKTCGLLQIPTKFLHNAGNDAHYTLLSMQEMAKGDPVDIQREKRWPNQTPAGVKVELKPWQEDSDYSDEEGIIPPPSGYKFTTDVDEADAATNEKPTDKL
;
A
#
# COMPACT_ATOMS: atom_id res chain seq x y z
N MET A 1 42.91 0.97 19.99
CA MET A 1 41.85 0.78 18.99
C MET A 1 40.61 0.33 19.76
N PRO A 2 39.55 1.13 19.90
CA PRO A 2 38.34 0.62 20.51
C PRO A 2 37.81 -0.51 19.60
N VAL A 3 37.62 -1.67 20.20
CA VAL A 3 37.02 -2.85 19.57
C VAL A 3 35.73 -2.39 18.91
N ASN A 4 35.53 -2.75 17.64
CA ASN A 4 34.35 -2.41 16.86
C ASN A 4 33.14 -3.15 17.48
N VAL A 5 32.58 -2.58 18.55
CA VAL A 5 31.37 -3.12 19.18
C VAL A 5 30.26 -2.93 18.16
N PRO A 6 29.57 -4.00 17.74
CA PRO A 6 28.48 -3.88 16.77
C PRO A 6 27.44 -2.90 17.32
N VAL A 7 27.21 -1.80 16.61
CA VAL A 7 26.17 -0.84 16.94
C VAL A 7 24.84 -1.52 16.63
N VAL A 8 24.13 -1.96 17.67
CA VAL A 8 22.78 -2.51 17.50
C VAL A 8 21.84 -1.35 17.21
N THR A 9 21.35 -1.28 15.97
CA THR A 9 20.31 -0.33 15.57
C THR A 9 18.94 -1.01 15.60
N GLY A 10 17.91 -0.25 15.94
CA GLY A 10 16.55 -0.76 16.01
C GLY A 10 15.54 0.34 16.29
N TYR A 11 14.45 -0.04 16.94
CA TYR A 11 13.31 0.83 17.21
C TYR A 11 12.80 0.63 18.64
N TYR A 12 12.25 1.69 19.22
CA TYR A 12 11.58 1.64 20.51
C TYR A 12 10.10 1.93 20.34
N ARG A 13 9.24 1.21 21.07
CA ARG A 13 7.80 1.52 21.05
C ARG A 13 7.58 2.94 21.59
N TYR A 14 6.74 3.70 20.92
CA TYR A 14 6.39 5.06 21.33
C TYR A 14 5.96 5.12 22.80
N THR A 15 5.12 4.16 23.23
CA THR A 15 4.60 4.08 24.60
C THR A 15 5.68 3.81 25.63
N ASP A 16 6.69 2.99 25.30
CA ASP A 16 7.78 2.68 26.23
C ASP A 16 8.65 3.92 26.45
N ILE A 17 8.96 4.65 25.38
CA ILE A 17 9.69 5.91 25.46
C ILE A 17 8.88 6.99 26.18
N TRP A 18 7.59 7.11 25.85
CA TRP A 18 6.73 8.17 26.37
C TRP A 18 6.32 7.95 27.83
N PHE A 19 6.06 6.72 28.27
CA PHE A 19 5.56 6.43 29.62
C PHE A 19 6.64 5.87 30.53
N GLU A 20 7.54 5.03 30.03
CA GLU A 20 8.40 4.20 30.88
C GLU A 20 9.83 4.73 31.01
N TRP A 21 10.35 5.46 30.00
CA TRP A 21 11.76 5.87 29.99
C TRP A 21 12.15 6.80 31.15
N TYR A 22 11.26 7.70 31.55
CA TYR A 22 11.46 8.59 32.71
C TYR A 22 10.60 8.17 33.92
N ALA A 23 9.92 7.02 33.86
CA ALA A 23 9.08 6.53 34.96
C ALA A 23 9.91 6.21 36.21
N HIS A 24 9.22 6.16 37.35
CA HIS A 24 9.77 5.80 38.65
C HIS A 24 9.09 4.53 39.16
N VAL A 25 9.87 3.55 39.58
CA VAL A 25 9.38 2.50 40.49
C VAL A 25 9.41 3.05 41.92
N PRO A 26 8.27 3.15 42.64
CA PRO A 26 8.27 3.58 44.03
C PRO A 26 9.16 2.68 44.89
N PHE A 27 10.15 3.28 45.56
CA PHE A 27 11.04 2.61 46.52
C PHE A 27 10.29 2.06 47.76
N THR A 28 8.99 2.33 47.92
CA THR A 28 8.20 2.03 49.13
C THR A 28 7.36 0.74 49.05
N LEU A 29 7.64 -0.19 48.13
CA LEU A 29 6.96 -1.49 48.12
C LEU A 29 7.54 -2.44 49.17
N SER A 30 6.63 -3.13 49.87
CA SER A 30 6.94 -4.14 50.88
C SER A 30 7.81 -5.27 50.30
N ALA A 31 8.62 -5.93 51.12
CA ALA A 31 9.55 -6.98 50.67
C ALA A 31 8.85 -8.15 49.94
N THR A 32 7.56 -8.35 50.20
CA THR A 32 6.69 -9.35 49.55
C THR A 32 6.24 -8.93 48.15
N ASP A 33 6.06 -7.64 47.89
CA ASP A 33 5.73 -7.11 46.55
C ASP A 33 6.97 -6.99 45.64
N ARG A 34 8.19 -6.94 46.21
CA ARG A 34 9.45 -6.87 45.45
C ARG A 34 9.72 -8.09 44.57
N ARG A 35 9.08 -9.25 44.82
CA ARG A 35 9.19 -10.44 43.95
C ARG A 35 8.23 -10.41 42.77
N LYS A 36 7.14 -9.63 42.83
CA LYS A 36 6.21 -9.46 41.69
C LYS A 36 6.69 -8.39 40.69
N CYS A 37 7.54 -7.46 41.14
CA CYS A 37 8.09 -6.38 40.32
C CYS A 37 9.57 -6.58 39.93
N GLU A 38 10.09 -7.81 40.04
CA GLU A 38 11.51 -8.10 39.75
C GLU A 38 11.88 -7.81 38.28
N HIS A 39 10.87 -7.74 37.39
CA HIS A 39 11.01 -7.40 35.97
C HIS A 39 11.05 -5.89 35.72
N ILE A 40 10.81 -5.06 36.75
CA ILE A 40 10.68 -3.59 36.66
C ILE A 40 11.93 -2.89 37.24
N ARG A 41 12.97 -3.63 37.64
CA ARG A 41 14.16 -3.09 38.35
C ARG A 41 15.06 -2.15 37.54
N HIS A 42 14.76 -1.87 36.27
CA HIS A 42 15.59 -1.00 35.42
C HIS A 42 15.04 0.43 35.23
N GLN A 43 13.97 0.83 35.94
CA GLN A 43 13.19 2.04 35.62
C GLN A 43 13.35 3.20 36.61
N ALA A 44 14.54 3.79 36.69
CA ALA A 44 14.68 5.15 37.17
C ALA A 44 15.91 5.80 36.53
N LEU A 45 15.72 6.99 35.96
CA LEU A 45 16.85 7.88 35.69
C LEU A 45 17.66 8.09 36.98
N PRO A 46 19.00 8.03 36.93
CA PRO A 46 19.84 8.20 38.12
C PRO A 46 19.58 9.51 38.85
N ASP A 47 19.35 10.58 38.09
CA ASP A 47 18.96 11.89 38.59
C ASP A 47 17.45 12.11 38.42
N ILE A 48 16.80 12.55 39.49
CA ILE A 48 15.36 12.84 39.49
C ILE A 48 15.05 14.13 38.72
N ASP A 49 16.00 15.07 38.70
CA ASP A 49 15.82 16.38 38.07
C ASP A 49 15.82 16.27 36.54
N ASP A 50 16.49 15.24 35.99
CA ASP A 50 16.55 14.96 34.54
C ASP A 50 15.18 14.51 33.95
N ARG A 51 14.21 14.14 34.80
CA ARG A 51 12.88 13.66 34.38
C ARG A 51 12.06 14.73 33.68
N ALA A 52 12.02 15.93 34.24
CA ALA A 52 11.20 17.01 33.71
C ALA A 52 11.64 17.42 32.28
N PRO A 53 12.94 17.60 31.99
CA PRO A 53 13.44 17.79 30.64
C PRO A 53 13.04 16.67 29.65
N ILE A 54 13.23 15.40 30.02
CA ILE A 54 12.89 14.26 29.14
C ILE A 54 11.38 14.21 28.88
N LYS A 55 10.56 14.42 29.91
CA LYS A 55 9.10 14.47 29.73
C LYS A 55 8.66 15.65 28.86
N ALA A 56 9.31 16.81 29.01
CA ALA A 56 8.98 18.01 28.26
C ALA A 56 9.31 17.86 26.77
N ILE A 57 10.52 17.39 26.45
CA ILE A 57 10.96 17.21 25.05
C ILE A 57 10.14 16.14 24.32
N LEU A 58 9.72 15.10 25.04
CA LEU A 58 8.88 14.06 24.46
C LEU A 58 7.44 14.49 24.28
N SER A 59 6.98 15.61 24.87
CA SER A 59 5.58 16.01 24.81
C SER A 59 5.07 16.16 23.36
N HIS A 60 3.80 15.83 23.09
CA HIS A 60 3.25 15.76 21.73
C HIS A 60 3.46 17.08 20.97
N ASP A 61 3.25 18.21 21.64
CA ASP A 61 3.38 19.54 21.05
C ASP A 61 4.87 19.95 20.89
N ALA A 62 5.76 19.45 21.76
CA ALA A 62 7.20 19.65 21.60
C ALA A 62 7.75 18.85 20.42
N LEU A 63 7.40 17.57 20.28
CA LEU A 63 7.90 16.68 19.22
C LEU A 63 7.65 17.25 17.81
N VAL A 64 6.51 17.89 17.61
CA VAL A 64 6.10 18.46 16.31
C VAL A 64 6.54 19.91 16.13
N HIS A 65 7.14 20.54 17.14
CA HIS A 65 7.54 21.93 17.09
C HIS A 65 8.63 22.11 16.01
N PRO A 66 8.60 23.19 15.21
CA PRO A 66 9.62 23.42 14.17
C PRO A 66 11.06 23.44 14.70
N ASP A 67 11.25 23.93 15.93
CA ASP A 67 12.57 23.99 16.57
C ASP A 67 12.95 22.70 17.34
N HIS A 68 12.16 21.64 17.23
CA HIS A 68 12.44 20.40 17.92
C HIS A 68 13.71 19.73 17.34
N PRO A 69 14.61 19.19 18.17
CA PRO A 69 15.86 18.58 17.71
C PRO A 69 15.70 17.43 16.69
N LEU A 70 14.56 16.75 16.68
CA LEU A 70 14.27 15.67 15.74
C LEU A 70 13.59 16.12 14.43
N GLN A 71 13.49 17.42 14.18
CA GLN A 71 12.94 17.93 12.94
C GLN A 71 13.81 17.50 11.75
N VAL A 72 13.16 17.07 10.67
CA VAL A 72 13.81 16.69 9.41
C VAL A 72 13.54 17.78 8.38
N GLU A 73 14.59 18.30 7.74
CA GLU A 73 14.48 19.38 6.77
C GLU A 73 13.45 19.04 5.67
N GLY A 74 12.57 20.00 5.35
CA GLY A 74 11.49 19.81 4.39
C GLY A 74 10.26 19.06 4.90
N ILE A 75 10.28 18.53 6.13
CA ILE A 75 9.14 17.84 6.76
C ILE A 75 8.47 18.74 7.79
N LYS A 76 7.16 18.98 7.61
CA LYS A 76 6.33 19.71 8.59
C LYS A 76 5.86 18.75 9.70
N GLY A 77 6.33 18.96 10.93
CA GLY A 77 5.99 18.16 12.10
C GLY A 77 7.08 17.13 12.46
N ILE A 78 6.68 15.98 13.01
CA ILE A 78 7.61 14.92 13.42
C ILE A 78 7.56 13.71 12.49
N GLN A 79 8.73 13.24 12.06
CA GLN A 79 8.86 11.92 11.43
C GLN A 79 8.99 10.84 12.52
N MET A 80 8.09 9.87 12.47
CA MET A 80 8.07 8.67 13.31
C MET A 80 8.11 7.43 12.42
N TYR A 81 8.03 6.24 13.01
CA TYR A 81 8.05 4.99 12.27
C TYR A 81 6.84 4.13 12.64
N MET A 82 6.20 3.53 11.63
CA MET A 82 5.16 2.53 11.81
C MET A 82 5.78 1.15 11.63
N GLY A 83 5.88 0.38 12.72
CA GLY A 83 6.35 -1.00 12.68
C GLY A 83 5.19 -1.98 12.73
N THR A 84 5.22 -3.00 11.88
CA THR A 84 4.24 -4.10 11.90
C THR A 84 4.92 -5.38 12.36
N PHE A 85 4.36 -6.06 13.35
CA PHE A 85 4.84 -7.33 13.86
C PHE A 85 4.43 -8.50 12.95
N PRO A 86 5.06 -9.69 13.07
CA PRO A 86 4.62 -10.90 12.37
C PRO A 86 3.16 -11.29 12.65
N THR A 87 2.59 -10.83 13.78
CA THR A 87 1.18 -10.99 14.13
C THR A 87 0.23 -10.12 13.30
N GLY A 88 0.75 -9.20 12.49
CA GLY A 88 -0.01 -8.17 11.77
C GLY A 88 -0.33 -6.92 12.60
N GLU A 89 0.04 -6.91 13.89
CA GLU A 89 -0.16 -5.78 14.79
C GLU A 89 0.79 -4.63 14.45
N ALA A 90 0.25 -3.41 14.37
CA ALA A 90 1.02 -2.20 14.13
C ALA A 90 1.33 -1.44 15.43
N ARG A 91 2.50 -0.80 15.48
CA ARG A 91 2.92 0.11 16.57
C ARG A 91 3.62 1.34 16.01
N LEU A 92 3.38 2.46 16.69
CA LEU A 92 4.17 3.67 16.49
C LEU A 92 5.50 3.52 17.23
N LEU A 93 6.60 3.86 16.56
CA LEU A 93 7.97 3.62 17.02
C LEU A 93 8.83 4.88 16.87
N PHE A 94 9.78 5.04 17.79
CA PHE A 94 10.97 5.87 17.61
C PHE A 94 12.09 5.01 17.03
N SER A 95 12.91 5.54 16.14
CA SER A 95 14.18 4.89 15.82
C SER A 95 15.17 5.00 16.98
N SER A 96 16.08 4.03 17.12
CA SER A 96 17.13 4.10 18.13
C SER A 96 18.02 5.33 17.95
N ARG A 97 18.21 5.78 16.70
CA ARG A 97 18.93 7.03 16.37
C ARG A 97 18.25 8.27 16.94
N GLN A 98 16.92 8.35 16.87
CA GLN A 98 16.17 9.47 17.47
C GLN A 98 16.34 9.50 18.99
N VAL A 99 16.20 8.34 19.64
CA VAL A 99 16.36 8.22 21.10
C VAL A 99 17.80 8.58 21.52
N ASP A 100 18.80 8.06 20.81
CA ASP A 100 20.21 8.41 21.04
C ASP A 100 20.47 9.91 20.88
N TYR A 101 19.97 10.50 19.82
CA TYR A 101 20.15 11.93 19.59
C TYR A 101 19.56 12.78 20.71
N LEU A 102 18.34 12.47 21.17
CA LEU A 102 17.71 13.18 22.29
C LEU A 102 18.55 13.12 23.56
N ARG A 103 19.14 11.96 23.88
CA ARG A 103 19.99 11.77 25.07
C ARG A 103 21.17 12.73 25.08
N TYR A 104 21.90 12.78 23.97
CA TYR A 104 23.06 13.67 23.83
C TYR A 104 22.65 15.13 23.74
N TRP A 105 21.56 15.43 23.03
CA TRP A 105 21.07 16.80 22.86
C TRP A 105 20.66 17.42 24.20
N LEU A 106 19.89 16.71 25.03
CA LEU A 106 19.48 17.19 26.35
C LEU A 106 20.67 17.53 27.25
N HIS A 107 21.68 16.65 27.26
CA HIS A 107 22.90 16.88 28.04
C HIS A 107 23.75 18.02 27.47
N ALA A 108 23.93 18.10 26.15
CA ALA A 108 24.68 19.17 25.49
C ALA A 108 24.04 20.55 25.73
N MET A 109 22.71 20.61 25.79
CA MET A 109 21.95 21.82 26.12
C MET A 109 21.93 22.11 27.63
N LYS A 110 22.61 21.30 28.45
CA LYS A 110 22.65 21.40 29.92
C LYS A 110 21.26 21.35 30.57
N LEU A 111 20.32 20.68 29.91
CA LEU A 111 18.99 20.42 30.45
C LEU A 111 18.99 19.20 31.36
N THR A 112 19.93 18.27 31.16
CA THR A 112 20.19 17.14 32.06
C THR A 112 21.61 17.20 32.60
N LYS A 113 21.81 16.74 33.84
CA LYS A 113 23.10 16.78 34.52
C LYS A 113 24.12 15.84 33.87
N ASP A 114 23.69 14.62 33.60
CA ASP A 114 24.47 13.58 32.93
C ASP A 114 23.80 13.21 31.59
N ILE A 115 24.52 12.42 30.78
CA ILE A 115 23.92 11.83 29.57
C ILE A 115 22.85 10.84 30.02
N VAL A 116 21.61 11.10 29.59
CA VAL A 116 20.46 10.24 29.85
C VAL A 116 20.80 8.80 29.42
N PRO A 117 20.60 7.77 30.26
CA PRO A 117 20.86 6.39 29.86
C PRO A 117 19.89 5.94 28.76
N LEU A 118 20.32 4.93 27.98
CA LEU A 118 19.42 4.27 27.05
C LEU A 118 18.20 3.70 27.78
N PRO A 119 17.03 3.61 27.12
CA PRO A 119 15.96 2.73 27.57
C PRO A 119 16.48 1.30 27.75
N TYR A 120 15.90 0.54 28.68
CA TYR A 120 16.33 -0.82 29.00
C TYR A 120 16.30 -1.73 27.77
N SER A 121 17.22 -2.71 27.70
CA SER A 121 17.46 -3.54 26.51
C SER A 121 16.20 -4.21 25.95
N ASP A 122 15.27 -4.60 26.83
CA ASP A 122 14.10 -5.41 26.45
C ASP A 122 13.05 -4.63 25.65
N CYS A 123 13.14 -3.30 25.59
CA CYS A 123 12.25 -2.48 24.76
C CYS A 123 12.82 -2.15 23.37
N LEU A 124 14.06 -2.54 23.07
CA LEU A 124 14.65 -2.37 21.75
C LEU A 124 14.14 -3.48 20.81
N LEU A 125 13.34 -3.08 19.83
CA LEU A 125 12.90 -3.91 18.73
C LEU A 125 13.94 -3.87 17.62
N THR A 126 14.48 -5.03 17.27
CA THR A 126 15.36 -5.19 16.11
C THR A 126 14.54 -5.55 14.86
N GLU A 127 15.19 -5.56 13.70
CA GLU A 127 14.57 -6.01 12.44
C GLU A 127 14.00 -7.43 12.56
N SER A 128 14.59 -8.31 13.36
CA SER A 128 14.06 -9.66 13.59
C SER A 128 12.71 -9.69 14.31
N ASN A 129 12.34 -8.61 15.01
CA ASN A 129 11.07 -8.50 15.73
C ASN A 129 9.95 -7.91 14.85
N LEU A 130 10.29 -7.27 13.74
CA LEU A 130 9.38 -6.48 12.92
C LEU A 130 9.32 -7.07 11.51
N LYS A 131 8.12 -7.23 10.98
CA LYS A 131 7.94 -7.67 9.59
C LYS A 131 8.21 -6.53 8.62
N THR A 132 7.68 -5.35 8.91
CA THR A 132 7.88 -4.13 8.11
C THR A 132 8.05 -2.93 9.02
N VAL A 133 8.83 -1.95 8.56
CA VAL A 133 8.94 -0.62 9.19
C VAL A 133 8.91 0.43 8.09
N SER A 134 8.04 1.42 8.22
CA SER A 134 7.92 2.52 7.26
C SER A 134 7.85 3.87 7.99
N PRO A 135 8.42 4.95 7.43
CA PRO A 135 8.30 6.28 8.00
C PRO A 135 6.84 6.77 7.93
N VAL A 136 6.46 7.57 8.92
CA VAL A 136 5.15 8.24 9.00
C VAL A 136 5.33 9.64 9.61
N VAL A 137 4.64 10.64 9.07
CA VAL A 137 4.78 12.04 9.51
C VAL A 137 3.51 12.52 10.20
N TYR A 138 3.65 13.19 11.34
CA TYR A 138 2.56 13.82 12.06
C TYR A 138 2.76 15.34 12.11
N PRO A 139 1.88 16.14 11.47
CA PRO A 139 2.08 17.58 11.33
C PRO A 139 1.86 18.39 12.61
N ASP A 140 1.12 17.83 13.58
CA ASP A 140 0.75 18.50 14.84
C ASP A 140 0.55 17.51 15.99
N GLY A 141 0.58 18.01 17.24
CA GLY A 141 0.53 17.18 18.44
C GLY A 141 -0.82 16.48 18.64
N GLY A 142 -1.90 17.05 18.10
CA GLY A 142 -3.22 16.43 18.07
C GLY A 142 -3.25 15.20 17.17
N SER A 143 -2.69 15.30 15.96
CA SER A 143 -2.56 14.19 15.01
C SER A 143 -1.73 13.04 15.60
N LEU A 144 -0.59 13.34 16.22
CA LEU A 144 0.28 12.34 16.87
C LEU A 144 -0.44 11.64 18.03
N ARG A 145 -1.14 12.41 18.88
CA ARG A 145 -1.90 11.86 20.01
C ARG A 145 -3.04 10.95 19.55
N ASN A 146 -3.74 11.34 18.49
CA ASN A 146 -4.85 10.58 17.93
C ASN A 146 -4.37 9.32 17.20
N ALA A 147 -3.15 9.33 16.65
CA ALA A 147 -2.57 8.20 15.95
C ALA A 147 -2.50 6.94 16.81
N ILE A 148 -2.10 7.06 18.08
CA ILE A 148 -2.02 5.92 19.01
C ILE A 148 -3.38 5.25 19.16
N LYS A 149 -4.44 6.05 19.36
CA LYS A 149 -5.82 5.56 19.48
C LYS A 149 -6.30 4.90 18.18
N ALA A 150 -5.94 5.48 17.03
CA ALA A 150 -6.30 4.94 15.72
C ALA A 150 -5.62 3.58 15.47
N ILE A 151 -4.32 3.47 15.78
CA ILE A 151 -3.54 2.24 15.68
C ILE A 151 -4.16 1.15 16.56
N ASP A 152 -4.46 1.43 17.83
CA ASP A 152 -5.09 0.46 18.74
C ASP A 152 -6.46 0.00 18.25
N LYS A 153 -7.27 0.92 17.70
CA LYS A 153 -8.56 0.60 17.09
C LYS A 153 -8.40 -0.35 15.90
N ASN A 154 -7.42 -0.09 15.03
CA ASN A 154 -7.16 -0.92 13.85
C ASN A 154 -6.61 -2.29 14.22
N ASN A 155 -5.71 -2.39 15.20
CA ASN A 155 -5.23 -3.67 15.72
C ASN A 155 -6.38 -4.53 16.27
N LYS A 156 -7.34 -3.91 16.97
CA LYS A 156 -8.56 -4.60 17.43
C LYS A 156 -9.43 -5.07 16.27
N ARG A 157 -9.59 -4.25 15.23
CA ARG A 157 -10.36 -4.57 14.01
C ARG A 157 -9.73 -5.69 13.17
N LEU A 158 -8.40 -5.81 13.20
CA LEU A 158 -7.64 -6.85 12.50
C LEU A 158 -7.62 -8.19 13.26
N LYS A 159 -7.96 -8.20 14.55
CA LYS A 159 -7.95 -9.43 15.35
C LYS A 159 -8.97 -10.42 14.79
N GLY A 160 -8.48 -11.55 14.27
CA GLY A 160 -9.33 -12.57 13.65
C GLY A 160 -9.74 -12.26 12.20
N SER A 161 -9.11 -11.27 11.56
CA SER A 161 -9.33 -10.99 10.14
C SER A 161 -8.83 -12.13 9.25
N ASN A 162 -9.32 -12.17 8.01
CA ASN A 162 -8.89 -13.13 7.00
C ASN A 162 -7.35 -13.05 6.79
N PRO A 163 -6.61 -14.19 6.81
CA PRO A 163 -5.17 -14.21 6.58
C PRO A 163 -4.71 -13.51 5.29
N LEU A 164 -5.55 -13.54 4.24
CA LEU A 164 -5.27 -12.86 2.97
C LEU A 164 -5.24 -11.34 3.13
N VAL A 165 -6.10 -10.77 3.99
CA VAL A 165 -6.07 -9.33 4.31
C VAL A 165 -4.74 -8.99 4.98
N THR A 166 -4.29 -9.81 5.93
CA THR A 166 -3.00 -9.62 6.60
C THR A 166 -1.84 -9.71 5.61
N HIS A 167 -1.86 -10.70 4.71
CA HIS A 167 -0.85 -10.86 3.67
C HIS A 167 -0.78 -9.65 2.74
N ARG A 168 -1.92 -9.21 2.19
CA ARG A 168 -2.02 -8.03 1.33
C ARG A 168 -1.54 -6.77 2.01
N ARG A 169 -1.84 -6.58 3.30
CA ARG A 169 -1.32 -5.46 4.09
C ARG A 169 0.20 -5.49 4.24
N HIS A 170 0.77 -6.66 4.50
CA HIS A 170 2.23 -6.79 4.57
C HIS A 170 2.89 -6.50 3.21
N LEU A 171 2.31 -7.01 2.12
CA LEU A 171 2.74 -6.69 0.76
C LEU A 171 2.68 -5.18 0.50
N PHE A 172 1.57 -4.52 0.87
CA PHE A 172 1.40 -3.08 0.72
C PHE A 172 2.49 -2.29 1.45
N GLU A 173 2.71 -2.58 2.74
CA GLU A 173 3.76 -1.90 3.50
C GLU A 173 5.16 -2.21 2.98
N ARG A 174 5.40 -3.42 2.47
CA ARG A 174 6.67 -3.78 1.84
C ARG A 174 6.93 -2.97 0.59
N VAL A 175 5.93 -2.84 -0.29
CA VAL A 175 6.02 -2.01 -1.50
C VAL A 175 6.30 -0.56 -1.14
N ARG A 176 5.61 -0.01 -0.12
CA ARG A 176 5.90 1.35 0.39
C ARG A 176 7.34 1.51 0.85
N THR A 177 7.84 0.58 1.67
CA THR A 177 9.24 0.62 2.15
C THR A 177 10.21 0.56 0.98
N PHE A 178 10.04 -0.37 0.05
CA PHE A 178 10.94 -0.54 -1.09
C PHE A 178 10.91 0.66 -2.06
N TRP A 179 9.72 1.21 -2.31
CA TRP A 179 9.57 2.40 -3.14
C TRP A 179 10.29 3.62 -2.53
N ALA A 180 10.19 3.79 -1.20
CA ALA A 180 10.84 4.88 -0.49
C ALA A 180 12.38 4.83 -0.54
N GLU A 181 12.97 3.64 -0.73
CA GLU A 181 14.42 3.48 -0.86
C GLU A 181 14.98 4.01 -2.18
N LYS A 182 14.13 4.24 -3.19
CA LYS A 182 14.56 4.75 -4.51
C LYS A 182 15.67 3.90 -5.13
N ARG A 183 15.48 2.58 -5.11
CA ARG A 183 16.41 1.59 -5.66
C ARG A 183 15.67 0.63 -6.60
N GLY A 184 16.38 0.09 -7.58
CA GLY A 184 15.81 -0.82 -8.56
C GLY A 184 15.01 -0.12 -9.64
N VAL A 185 14.26 -0.92 -10.38
CA VAL A 185 13.32 -0.47 -11.41
C VAL A 185 11.95 -1.09 -11.21
N TRP A 186 10.93 -0.27 -11.33
CA TRP A 186 9.53 -0.64 -11.25
C TRP A 186 8.94 -0.52 -12.64
N CYS A 187 8.68 -1.65 -13.28
CA CYS A 187 8.26 -1.73 -14.67
C CYS A 187 6.88 -2.35 -14.74
N ALA A 188 5.87 -1.52 -15.02
CA ALA A 188 4.54 -2.00 -15.32
C ALA A 188 4.46 -2.49 -16.76
N LEU A 189 3.85 -3.66 -16.93
CA LEU A 189 3.70 -4.34 -18.21
C LEU A 189 2.24 -4.71 -18.41
N ASP A 190 1.78 -4.66 -19.66
CA ASP A 190 0.44 -5.09 -20.04
C ASP A 190 0.44 -5.65 -21.47
N PHE A 191 -0.39 -6.66 -21.72
CA PHE A 191 -0.61 -7.27 -23.03
C PHE A 191 -2.10 -7.26 -23.36
N GLU A 192 -2.41 -6.96 -24.63
CA GLU A 192 -3.73 -7.30 -25.17
C GLU A 192 -3.61 -8.46 -26.15
N ALA A 193 -4.68 -9.25 -26.18
CA ALA A 193 -4.86 -10.36 -27.10
C ALA A 193 -6.20 -10.22 -27.83
N TRP A 194 -6.33 -10.93 -28.95
CA TRP A 194 -7.59 -10.94 -29.68
C TRP A 194 -8.67 -11.68 -28.89
N GLU A 195 -9.81 -11.04 -28.67
CA GLU A 195 -10.91 -11.53 -27.81
C GLU A 195 -11.53 -12.87 -28.25
N ARG A 196 -11.30 -13.31 -29.50
CA ARG A 196 -11.77 -14.62 -30.01
C ARG A 196 -10.70 -15.71 -29.99
N ASP A 197 -9.43 -15.35 -29.83
CA ASP A 197 -8.32 -16.27 -29.65
C ASP A 197 -7.19 -15.60 -28.87
N HIS A 198 -7.16 -15.85 -27.56
CA HIS A 198 -6.19 -15.28 -26.63
C HIS A 198 -4.74 -15.80 -26.85
N THR A 199 -4.50 -16.61 -27.88
CA THR A 199 -3.13 -16.96 -28.31
C THR A 199 -2.53 -15.92 -29.25
N ILE A 200 -3.37 -15.03 -29.83
CA ILE A 200 -2.95 -13.99 -30.74
C ILE A 200 -2.75 -12.69 -29.95
N LEU A 201 -1.51 -12.43 -29.53
CA LEU A 201 -1.11 -11.16 -28.94
C LEU A 201 -1.16 -10.05 -29.99
N THR A 202 -1.80 -8.94 -29.67
CA THR A 202 -2.02 -7.82 -30.58
C THR A 202 -1.12 -6.63 -30.27
N GLU A 203 -0.81 -6.42 -29.00
CA GLU A 203 -0.06 -5.27 -28.51
C GLU A 203 0.64 -5.58 -27.18
N PHE A 204 1.60 -4.75 -26.84
CA PHE A 204 2.33 -4.80 -25.58
C PHE A 204 2.69 -3.39 -25.16
N GLY A 205 2.46 -3.07 -23.89
CA GLY A 205 2.80 -1.80 -23.30
C GLY A 205 3.75 -1.95 -22.13
N TRP A 206 4.57 -0.92 -21.93
CA TRP A 206 5.35 -0.78 -20.71
C TRP A 206 5.36 0.67 -20.22
N SER A 207 5.50 0.81 -18.91
CA SER A 207 5.83 2.07 -18.25
C SER A 207 6.76 1.74 -17.10
N LEU A 208 7.89 2.44 -16.98
CA LEU A 208 8.87 2.19 -15.93
C LEU A 208 9.32 3.46 -15.23
N THR A 209 9.66 3.27 -13.96
CA THR A 209 10.38 4.23 -13.13
C THR A 209 11.47 3.48 -12.39
N GLY A 210 12.72 3.91 -12.54
CA GLY A 210 13.86 3.28 -11.89
C GLY A 210 14.91 4.30 -11.43
N TRP A 211 15.88 3.82 -10.69
CA TRP A 211 17.01 4.62 -10.23
C TRP A 211 18.32 3.99 -10.68
N LYS A 212 19.07 4.73 -11.49
CA LYS A 212 20.39 4.35 -11.99
C LYS A 212 21.40 5.38 -11.53
N ASP A 213 22.43 4.94 -10.81
CA ASP A 213 23.47 5.81 -10.24
C ASP A 213 22.90 7.00 -9.42
N GLY A 214 21.81 6.74 -8.68
CA GLY A 214 21.10 7.75 -7.87
C GLY A 214 20.19 8.70 -8.66
N SER A 215 20.17 8.61 -9.99
CA SER A 215 19.33 9.43 -10.86
C SER A 215 18.03 8.70 -11.21
N LEU A 216 16.91 9.43 -11.14
CA LEU A 216 15.61 8.94 -11.58
C LEU A 216 15.61 8.77 -13.10
N VAL A 217 15.17 7.60 -13.57
CA VAL A 217 14.97 7.28 -14.98
C VAL A 217 13.54 6.85 -15.17
N GLU A 218 12.88 7.40 -16.18
CA GLU A 218 11.54 7.02 -16.60
C GLU A 218 11.55 6.69 -18.08
N ASP A 219 10.84 5.64 -18.45
CA ASP A 219 10.65 5.23 -19.84
C ASP A 219 9.26 4.60 -20.01
N ARG A 220 8.73 4.64 -21.22
CA ARG A 220 7.42 4.10 -21.56
C ARG A 220 7.32 3.86 -23.05
N GLY A 221 6.47 2.92 -23.44
CA GLY A 221 6.20 2.71 -24.85
C GLY A 221 5.10 1.71 -25.10
N HIS A 222 4.85 1.52 -26.38
CA HIS A 222 3.73 0.72 -26.87
C HIS A 222 4.07 0.09 -28.22
N PHE A 223 3.94 -1.22 -28.31
CA PHE A 223 4.15 -2.01 -29.52
C PHE A 223 2.83 -2.58 -30.04
N ILE A 224 2.65 -2.50 -31.36
CA ILE A 224 1.55 -3.17 -32.07
C ILE A 224 2.16 -4.26 -32.96
N VAL A 225 1.63 -5.48 -32.88
CA VAL A 225 2.08 -6.61 -33.70
C VAL A 225 1.56 -6.44 -35.14
N GLU A 226 2.45 -6.27 -36.10
CA GLU A 226 2.14 -5.99 -37.51
C GLU A 226 1.17 -7.02 -38.11
N GLU A 227 1.45 -8.30 -37.88
CA GLU A 227 0.67 -9.42 -38.41
C GLU A 227 -0.69 -9.56 -37.72
N ALA A 228 -0.87 -8.95 -36.54
CA ALA A 228 -2.10 -9.04 -35.77
C ALA A 228 -3.08 -7.88 -36.03
N ARG A 229 -2.71 -6.93 -36.90
CA ARG A 229 -3.51 -5.73 -37.16
C ARG A 229 -4.90 -6.00 -37.77
N ALA A 230 -5.10 -7.16 -38.38
CA ALA A 230 -6.39 -7.58 -38.92
C ALA A 230 -7.36 -8.11 -37.84
N TYR A 231 -6.88 -8.36 -36.61
CA TYR A 231 -7.69 -8.78 -35.48
C TYR A 231 -8.08 -7.55 -34.65
N THR A 232 -9.37 -7.29 -34.53
CA THR A 232 -9.93 -6.14 -33.80
C THR A 232 -10.81 -6.65 -32.67
N ASN A 233 -10.64 -6.07 -31.49
CA ASN A 233 -11.51 -6.29 -30.34
C ASN A 233 -12.67 -5.29 -30.40
N SER A 234 -13.90 -5.76 -30.29
CA SER A 234 -15.07 -4.85 -30.32
C SER A 234 -16.31 -5.45 -29.68
N GLN A 235 -16.30 -6.75 -29.41
CA GLN A 235 -17.43 -7.46 -28.86
C GLN A 235 -17.51 -7.30 -27.34
N TYR A 236 -16.37 -7.35 -26.64
CA TYR A 236 -16.32 -7.29 -25.18
C TYR A 236 -15.56 -6.07 -24.66
N VAL A 237 -14.55 -5.60 -25.40
CA VAL A 237 -13.75 -4.43 -25.06
C VAL A 237 -13.56 -3.53 -26.30
N PRO A 238 -13.45 -2.21 -26.13
CA PRO A 238 -13.20 -1.29 -27.24
C PRO A 238 -11.81 -1.50 -27.86
N ASP A 239 -11.68 -1.30 -29.18
CA ASP A 239 -10.37 -1.26 -29.86
C ASP A 239 -9.75 0.13 -29.72
N TYR A 240 -8.91 0.31 -28.70
CA TYR A 240 -8.11 1.52 -28.50
C TYR A 240 -6.63 1.31 -28.79
N ARG A 241 -6.27 0.26 -29.53
CA ARG A 241 -4.90 -0.07 -29.91
C ARG A 241 -4.11 1.10 -30.50
N TYR A 242 -4.75 1.97 -31.28
CA TYR A 242 -4.09 3.12 -31.93
C TYR A 242 -4.22 4.43 -31.13
N ASN A 243 -4.77 4.37 -29.92
CA ASN A 243 -5.05 5.51 -29.05
C ASN A 243 -4.04 5.62 -27.89
N TYR A 244 -2.77 5.31 -28.15
CA TYR A 244 -1.71 5.50 -27.16
C TYR A 244 -1.53 7.00 -26.88
N THR A 245 -1.56 7.38 -25.60
CA THR A 245 -1.63 8.80 -25.20
C THR A 245 -0.30 9.41 -24.77
N LEU A 246 0.75 8.58 -24.67
CA LEU A 246 2.03 8.97 -24.05
C LEU A 246 3.20 8.98 -25.04
N GLY A 247 2.89 8.89 -26.34
CA GLY A 247 3.88 8.85 -27.41
C GLY A 247 3.28 8.28 -28.70
N GLU A 248 4.12 7.66 -29.51
CA GLU A 248 3.71 6.98 -30.75
C GLU A 248 3.81 5.46 -30.58
N SER A 249 2.78 4.74 -31.03
CA SER A 249 2.81 3.28 -31.09
C SER A 249 3.77 2.82 -32.19
N GLU A 250 4.68 1.90 -31.87
CA GLU A 250 5.55 1.30 -32.87
C GLU A 250 4.94 0.01 -33.42
N ILE A 251 4.81 -0.08 -34.75
CA ILE A 251 4.37 -1.29 -35.42
C ILE A 251 5.59 -2.20 -35.63
N VAL A 252 5.55 -3.38 -35.04
CA VAL A 252 6.66 -4.34 -35.04
C VAL A 252 6.23 -5.70 -35.56
N LYS A 253 7.10 -6.33 -36.36
CA LYS A 253 6.92 -7.73 -36.77
C LYS A 253 6.99 -8.65 -35.56
N ARG A 254 6.26 -9.77 -35.60
CA ARG A 254 6.22 -10.76 -34.51
C ARG A 254 7.61 -11.22 -34.03
N THR A 255 8.57 -11.37 -34.94
CA THR A 255 9.96 -11.75 -34.58
C THR A 255 10.68 -10.64 -33.81
N ALA A 256 10.49 -9.39 -34.20
CA ALA A 256 11.05 -8.24 -33.51
C ALA A 256 10.33 -7.98 -32.17
N PHE A 257 9.01 -8.18 -32.12
CA PHE A 257 8.19 -8.06 -30.91
C PHE A 257 8.75 -8.93 -29.78
N LYS A 258 8.91 -10.24 -30.02
CA LYS A 258 9.48 -11.18 -29.06
C LYS A 258 10.88 -10.74 -28.60
N LYS A 259 11.78 -10.47 -29.57
CA LYS A 259 13.18 -10.11 -29.27
C LYS A 259 13.27 -8.81 -28.46
N ARG A 260 12.48 -7.79 -28.79
CA ARG A 260 12.53 -6.49 -28.12
C ARG A 260 12.02 -6.56 -26.68
N ILE A 261 10.96 -7.32 -26.42
CA ILE A 261 10.45 -7.53 -25.05
C ILE A 261 11.50 -8.28 -24.22
N HIS A 262 12.09 -9.33 -24.78
CA HIS A 262 13.18 -10.07 -24.13
C HIS A 262 14.37 -9.16 -23.79
N ASP A 263 14.88 -8.41 -24.77
CA ASP A 263 16.03 -7.52 -24.60
C ASP A 263 15.73 -6.40 -23.59
N MET A 264 14.52 -5.83 -23.63
CA MET A 264 14.09 -4.78 -22.72
C MET A 264 14.05 -5.29 -21.28
N ILE A 265 13.41 -6.42 -20.99
CA ILE A 265 13.36 -7.00 -19.65
C ILE A 265 14.77 -7.40 -19.17
N GLY A 266 15.61 -7.95 -20.05
CA GLY A 266 17.01 -8.26 -19.72
C GLY A 266 17.82 -7.03 -19.31
N SER A 267 17.60 -5.89 -19.98
CA SER A 267 18.28 -4.62 -19.68
C SER A 267 17.88 -4.00 -18.33
N LEU A 268 16.72 -4.38 -17.77
CA LEU A 268 16.26 -3.87 -16.47
C LEU A 268 17.17 -4.27 -15.32
N SER A 269 17.98 -5.32 -15.49
CA SER A 269 18.96 -5.75 -14.47
C SER A 269 20.05 -4.70 -14.20
N GLU A 270 20.27 -3.76 -15.13
CA GLU A 270 21.20 -2.64 -14.94
C GLU A 270 20.79 -1.67 -13.82
N TYR A 271 19.52 -1.72 -13.38
CA TYR A 271 18.99 -0.90 -12.30
C TYR A 271 19.09 -1.60 -10.92
N GLY A 272 19.52 -2.87 -10.88
CA GLY A 272 19.53 -3.71 -9.68
C GLY A 272 18.30 -4.61 -9.59
N PRO A 273 17.53 -4.61 -8.47
CA PRO A 273 16.33 -5.42 -8.37
C PRO A 273 15.22 -4.91 -9.32
N ILE A 274 14.52 -5.85 -9.95
CA ILE A 274 13.46 -5.61 -10.92
C ILE A 274 12.12 -5.90 -10.25
N PHE A 275 11.23 -4.90 -10.20
CA PHE A 275 9.85 -5.04 -9.74
C PHE A 275 8.92 -4.96 -10.94
N LEU A 276 8.46 -6.11 -11.44
CA LEU A 276 7.48 -6.18 -12.51
C LEU A 276 6.09 -5.95 -11.91
N VAL A 277 5.42 -4.90 -12.38
CA VAL A 277 4.14 -4.44 -11.87
C VAL A 277 3.04 -4.84 -12.86
N PHE A 278 1.96 -5.43 -12.35
CA PHE A 278 0.82 -5.84 -13.16
C PHE A 278 -0.49 -5.42 -12.50
N HIS A 279 -1.57 -5.51 -13.25
CA HIS A 279 -2.93 -5.45 -12.73
C HIS A 279 -3.63 -6.78 -13.04
N ASP A 280 -3.56 -7.73 -12.10
CA ASP A 280 -3.83 -9.16 -12.32
C ASP A 280 -2.81 -9.88 -13.22
N ASN A 281 -1.65 -10.18 -12.63
CA ASN A 281 -0.45 -10.72 -13.28
C ASN A 281 -0.59 -12.07 -14.02
N ASN A 282 -1.70 -12.79 -13.85
CA ASN A 282 -1.79 -14.20 -14.20
C ASN A 282 -1.65 -14.45 -15.70
N GLN A 283 -2.23 -13.58 -16.52
CA GLN A 283 -2.21 -13.72 -17.98
C GLN A 283 -0.90 -13.19 -18.56
N ASP A 284 -0.46 -12.00 -18.14
CA ASP A 284 0.79 -11.38 -18.62
C ASP A 284 2.01 -12.27 -18.38
N ILE A 285 2.12 -12.89 -17.20
CA ILE A 285 3.24 -13.80 -16.91
C ILE A 285 3.22 -15.03 -17.80
N LYS A 286 2.03 -15.55 -18.17
CA LYS A 286 1.93 -16.65 -19.14
C LYS A 286 2.41 -16.18 -20.51
N ASP A 287 2.06 -14.96 -20.92
CA ASP A 287 2.43 -14.42 -22.22
C ASP A 287 3.93 -14.11 -22.30
N LEU A 288 4.54 -13.57 -21.24
CA LEU A 288 6.01 -13.44 -21.12
C LEU A 288 6.73 -14.79 -21.27
N LYS A 289 6.19 -15.85 -20.64
CA LYS A 289 6.74 -17.21 -20.77
C LYS A 289 6.59 -17.77 -22.18
N LYS A 290 5.45 -17.53 -22.85
CA LYS A 290 5.25 -17.91 -24.26
C LYS A 290 6.22 -17.18 -25.20
N LEU A 291 6.56 -15.94 -24.85
CA LEU A 291 7.58 -15.15 -25.55
C LEU A 291 9.01 -15.54 -25.17
N GLU A 292 9.21 -16.59 -24.38
CA GLU A 292 10.52 -17.09 -23.94
C GLU A 292 11.39 -16.00 -23.29
N VAL A 293 10.77 -15.04 -22.60
CA VAL A 293 11.48 -14.07 -21.78
C VAL A 293 12.16 -14.80 -20.62
N ASP A 294 13.43 -14.48 -20.37
CA ASP A 294 14.13 -15.02 -19.20
C ASP A 294 13.56 -14.41 -17.90
N LEU A 295 12.76 -15.22 -17.20
CA LEU A 295 12.19 -14.91 -15.89
C LEU A 295 12.84 -15.76 -14.79
N ASN A 296 14.08 -16.21 -14.98
CA ASN A 296 14.82 -16.93 -13.94
C ASN A 296 14.95 -16.07 -12.69
N GLY A 297 14.59 -16.64 -11.53
CA GLY A 297 14.58 -15.92 -10.26
C GLY A 297 13.33 -15.06 -10.02
N LEU A 298 12.28 -15.19 -10.84
CA LEU A 298 10.98 -14.59 -10.58
C LEU A 298 10.40 -15.06 -9.24
N SER A 299 10.13 -14.11 -8.35
CA SER A 299 9.50 -14.34 -7.05
C SER A 299 8.20 -13.57 -6.92
N TYR A 300 7.16 -14.25 -6.42
CA TYR A 300 5.90 -13.64 -6.00
C TYR A 300 5.92 -13.17 -4.55
N VAL A 301 7.04 -13.42 -3.84
CA VAL A 301 7.22 -13.07 -2.43
C VAL A 301 8.34 -12.05 -2.33
N LEU A 302 8.03 -10.90 -1.77
CA LEU A 302 9.03 -9.87 -1.49
C LEU A 302 9.85 -10.24 -0.25
N PRO A 303 11.19 -10.08 -0.30
CA PRO A 303 12.06 -10.32 0.85
C PRO A 303 11.85 -9.30 1.97
N ASP A 304 12.46 -9.56 3.13
CA ASP A 304 12.31 -8.70 4.31
C ASP A 304 13.12 -7.39 4.25
N ASN A 305 14.13 -7.34 3.40
CA ASN A 305 14.89 -6.14 3.07
C ASN A 305 14.96 -6.00 1.56
N ILE A 306 15.16 -4.78 1.04
CA ILE A 306 15.28 -4.62 -0.41
C ILE A 306 16.47 -5.46 -0.89
N PRO A 307 16.28 -6.30 -1.93
CA PRO A 307 17.34 -7.14 -2.42
C PRO A 307 18.27 -6.32 -3.33
N ASP A 308 19.51 -6.77 -3.49
CA ASP A 308 20.44 -6.15 -4.45
C ASP A 308 20.15 -6.56 -5.90
N SER A 309 19.47 -7.70 -6.09
CA SER A 309 19.14 -8.28 -7.41
C SER A 309 17.93 -9.20 -7.32
N GLY A 310 17.32 -9.51 -8.47
CA GLY A 310 16.21 -10.47 -8.60
C GLY A 310 15.01 -9.85 -9.30
N ILE A 311 14.04 -10.69 -9.67
CA ILE A 311 12.80 -10.27 -10.34
C ILE A 311 11.63 -10.54 -9.39
N PHE A 312 10.85 -9.51 -9.08
CA PHE A 312 9.76 -9.57 -8.13
C PHE A 312 8.47 -9.12 -8.77
N VAL A 313 7.39 -9.85 -8.50
CA VAL A 313 6.07 -9.54 -9.03
C VAL A 313 5.29 -8.69 -8.03
N ILE A 314 4.76 -7.57 -8.50
CA ILE A 314 3.87 -6.68 -7.76
C ILE A 314 2.53 -6.66 -8.48
N ASP A 315 1.46 -7.10 -7.82
CA ASP A 315 0.11 -7.03 -8.38
C ASP A 315 -0.67 -5.90 -7.72
N THR A 316 -1.02 -4.88 -8.50
CA THR A 316 -1.79 -3.72 -8.02
C THR A 316 -3.20 -4.08 -7.58
N SER A 317 -3.76 -5.21 -8.06
CA SER A 317 -5.05 -5.73 -7.57
C SER A 317 -4.97 -6.19 -6.11
N ASP A 318 -3.80 -6.69 -5.66
CA ASP A 318 -3.57 -7.02 -4.25
C ASP A 318 -3.32 -5.78 -3.40
N LEU A 319 -2.66 -4.76 -3.96
CA LEU A 319 -2.43 -3.49 -3.27
C LEU A 319 -3.75 -2.75 -3.01
N ILE A 320 -4.64 -2.65 -4.01
CA ILE A 320 -5.96 -2.04 -3.81
C ILE A 320 -6.83 -2.90 -2.89
N GLY A 321 -6.72 -4.23 -2.97
CA GLY A 321 -7.35 -5.14 -2.01
C GLY A 321 -6.90 -4.90 -0.58
N ALA A 322 -5.61 -4.59 -0.36
CA ALA A 322 -5.09 -4.19 0.95
C ALA A 322 -5.73 -2.88 1.45
N LEU A 323 -5.82 -1.88 0.58
CA LEU A 323 -6.45 -0.60 0.90
C LEU A 323 -7.93 -0.75 1.24
N LEU A 324 -8.67 -1.58 0.51
CA LEU A 324 -10.08 -1.80 0.76
C LEU A 324 -10.35 -2.79 1.89
N GLY A 325 -9.30 -3.42 2.44
CA GLY A 325 -9.44 -4.42 3.50
C GLY A 325 -10.16 -5.68 3.03
N GLU A 326 -10.04 -6.02 1.75
CA GLU A 326 -10.72 -7.14 1.13
C GLU A 326 -9.88 -8.41 1.20
N GLY A 327 -10.52 -9.47 1.71
CA GLY A 327 -9.97 -10.82 1.73
C GLY A 327 -10.17 -11.50 0.39
N ALA A 328 -11.22 -12.32 0.30
CA ALA A 328 -11.59 -13.04 -0.92
C ALA A 328 -12.72 -12.30 -1.66
N GLY A 329 -12.67 -12.31 -2.98
CA GLY A 329 -13.63 -11.65 -3.87
C GLY A 329 -13.02 -11.37 -5.24
N ASP A 330 -13.84 -10.86 -6.16
CA ASP A 330 -13.38 -10.48 -7.49
C ASP A 330 -12.38 -9.33 -7.41
N LYS A 331 -11.28 -9.45 -8.15
CA LYS A 331 -10.33 -8.36 -8.32
C LYS A 331 -11.05 -7.20 -9.01
N ARG A 332 -10.79 -5.96 -8.57
CA ARG A 332 -11.28 -4.77 -9.28
C ARG A 332 -10.54 -4.65 -10.60
N SER A 333 -11.24 -4.12 -11.61
CA SER A 333 -10.61 -3.73 -12.87
C SER A 333 -9.66 -2.54 -12.65
N LEU A 334 -8.78 -2.32 -13.63
CA LEU A 334 -7.85 -1.20 -13.62
C LEU A 334 -8.60 0.13 -13.58
N GLU A 335 -9.69 0.24 -14.33
CA GLU A 335 -10.59 1.40 -14.34
C GLU A 335 -11.11 1.73 -12.94
N LYS A 336 -11.73 0.74 -12.27
CA LYS A 336 -12.25 0.91 -10.91
C LYS A 336 -11.15 1.25 -9.93
N THR A 337 -9.98 0.63 -10.07
CA THR A 337 -8.81 0.92 -9.22
C THR A 337 -8.35 2.36 -9.40
N CYS A 338 -8.21 2.83 -10.64
CA CYS A 338 -7.85 4.21 -10.94
C CYS A 338 -8.91 5.20 -10.42
N GLY A 339 -10.20 4.92 -10.64
CA GLY A 339 -11.30 5.74 -10.13
C GLY A 339 -11.28 5.90 -8.61
N LEU A 340 -11.08 4.79 -7.88
CA LEU A 340 -10.93 4.79 -6.42
C LEU A 340 -9.67 5.54 -5.93
N LEU A 341 -8.62 5.56 -6.75
CA LEU A 341 -7.40 6.31 -6.50
C LEU A 341 -7.48 7.77 -6.98
N GLN A 342 -8.60 8.17 -7.59
CA GLN A 342 -8.81 9.49 -8.21
C GLN A 342 -7.82 9.80 -9.35
N ILE A 343 -7.43 8.75 -10.09
CA ILE A 343 -6.58 8.84 -11.27
C ILE A 343 -7.48 8.89 -12.51
N PRO A 344 -7.50 10.01 -13.27
CA PRO A 344 -8.27 10.10 -14.49
C PRO A 344 -7.64 9.22 -15.58
N THR A 345 -8.43 8.30 -16.13
CA THR A 345 -8.02 7.38 -17.19
C THR A 345 -8.50 7.85 -18.56
N LYS A 346 -7.84 7.37 -19.61
CA LYS A 346 -8.23 7.61 -20.99
C LYS A 346 -7.79 6.43 -21.85
N PHE A 347 -8.71 5.93 -22.69
CA PHE A 347 -8.44 4.85 -23.65
C PHE A 347 -7.80 3.62 -22.98
N LEU A 348 -8.45 3.09 -21.92
CA LEU A 348 -8.13 1.79 -21.33
C LEU A 348 -8.40 0.68 -22.35
N HIS A 349 -7.69 -0.45 -22.33
CA HIS A 349 -7.59 -1.41 -23.44
C HIS A 349 -6.67 -0.95 -24.58
N ASN A 350 -5.75 -0.05 -24.24
CA ASN A 350 -4.52 0.16 -25.00
C ASN A 350 -3.39 -0.25 -24.06
N ALA A 351 -2.60 -1.27 -24.43
CA ALA A 351 -1.64 -1.86 -23.49
C ALA A 351 -0.63 -0.84 -22.94
N GLY A 352 -0.23 0.15 -23.77
CA GLY A 352 0.66 1.23 -23.35
C GLY A 352 0.05 2.16 -22.31
N ASN A 353 -1.22 2.53 -22.47
CA ASN A 353 -1.95 3.33 -21.48
C ASN A 353 -2.21 2.51 -20.20
N ASP A 354 -2.56 1.23 -20.33
CA ASP A 354 -2.88 0.36 -19.18
C ASP A 354 -1.64 0.07 -18.33
N ALA A 355 -0.48 -0.17 -18.95
CA ALA A 355 0.79 -0.23 -18.24
C ALA A 355 1.10 1.08 -17.50
N HIS A 356 0.82 2.24 -18.12
CA HIS A 356 1.03 3.53 -17.46
C HIS A 356 0.12 3.73 -16.25
N TYR A 357 -1.19 3.48 -16.38
CA TYR A 357 -2.13 3.63 -15.29
C TYR A 357 -1.93 2.60 -14.18
N THR A 358 -1.44 1.40 -14.53
CA THR A 358 -0.99 0.39 -13.57
C THR A 358 0.20 0.90 -12.75
N LEU A 359 1.23 1.45 -13.40
CA LEU A 359 2.38 2.02 -12.68
C LEU A 359 1.94 3.20 -11.81
N LEU A 360 1.11 4.10 -12.33
CA LEU A 360 0.63 5.27 -11.60
C LEU A 360 -0.19 4.87 -10.37
N SER A 361 -1.05 3.86 -10.49
CA SER A 361 -1.80 3.29 -9.36
C SER A 361 -0.87 2.72 -8.30
N MET A 362 0.15 1.95 -8.70
CA MET A 362 1.16 1.43 -7.78
C MET A 362 1.87 2.57 -7.04
N GLN A 363 2.35 3.58 -7.78
CA GLN A 363 3.06 4.72 -7.22
C GLN A 363 2.19 5.52 -6.24
N GLU A 364 0.92 5.75 -6.56
CA GLU A 364 -0.01 6.48 -5.71
C GLU A 364 -0.23 5.74 -4.37
N MET A 365 -0.35 4.42 -4.43
CA MET A 365 -0.43 3.57 -3.23
C MET A 365 0.89 3.52 -2.45
N ALA A 366 2.03 3.51 -3.14
CA ALA A 366 3.35 3.38 -2.55
C ALA A 366 3.89 4.68 -1.91
N LYS A 367 3.60 5.85 -2.51
CA LYS A 367 4.05 7.18 -2.03
C LYS A 367 3.27 7.68 -0.81
N GLY A 368 2.07 7.16 -0.57
CA GLY A 368 1.20 7.62 0.51
C GLY A 368 1.59 7.14 1.91
N ASP A 369 0.73 7.43 2.88
CA ASP A 369 0.85 6.99 4.27
C ASP A 369 0.73 5.46 4.44
N PRO A 370 0.94 4.90 5.64
CA PRO A 370 0.57 3.52 5.93
C PRO A 370 -0.86 3.18 5.53
N VAL A 371 -1.11 1.92 5.16
CA VAL A 371 -2.35 1.42 4.54
C VAL A 371 -3.61 1.87 5.28
N ASP A 372 -3.57 1.88 6.61
CA ASP A 372 -4.71 2.28 7.43
C ASP A 372 -5.00 3.78 7.39
N ILE A 373 -3.95 4.59 7.33
CA ILE A 373 -4.07 6.05 7.26
C ILE A 373 -4.57 6.43 5.86
N GLN A 374 -4.03 5.80 4.80
CA GLN A 374 -4.55 6.00 3.45
C GLN A 374 -6.02 5.60 3.34
N ARG A 375 -6.40 4.43 3.89
CA ARG A 375 -7.80 3.98 3.89
C ARG A 375 -8.73 5.00 4.56
N GLU A 376 -8.39 5.46 5.77
CA GLU A 376 -9.23 6.43 6.50
C GLU A 376 -9.28 7.79 5.80
N LYS A 377 -8.19 8.24 5.17
CA LYS A 377 -8.18 9.49 4.38
C LYS A 377 -9.07 9.40 3.14
N ARG A 378 -9.07 8.27 2.43
CA ARG A 378 -9.85 8.06 1.20
C ARG A 378 -11.32 7.77 1.49
N TRP A 379 -11.60 6.98 2.53
CA TRP A 379 -12.95 6.53 2.88
C TRP A 379 -13.27 6.74 4.36
N PRO A 380 -13.39 8.01 4.80
CA PRO A 380 -13.58 8.34 6.20
C PRO A 380 -14.88 7.71 6.74
N ASN A 381 -14.77 7.03 7.88
CA ASN A 381 -15.87 6.34 8.54
C ASN A 381 -16.59 5.24 7.72
N GLN A 382 -15.99 4.72 6.64
CA GLN A 382 -16.60 3.65 5.81
C GLN A 382 -16.14 2.24 6.17
N THR A 383 -15.59 2.02 7.38
CA THR A 383 -15.22 0.69 7.88
C THR A 383 -15.99 0.39 9.19
N PRO A 384 -17.33 0.20 9.14
CA PRO A 384 -18.14 0.03 10.34
C PRO A 384 -17.87 -1.33 11.02
N ALA A 385 -17.67 -2.39 10.23
CA ALA A 385 -17.40 -3.75 10.70
C ALA A 385 -16.02 -4.25 10.26
N GLY A 386 -14.98 -3.86 10.99
CA GLY A 386 -13.60 -4.31 10.76
C GLY A 386 -12.77 -3.33 9.91
N VAL A 387 -11.99 -3.86 8.98
CA VAL A 387 -11.11 -3.08 8.08
C VAL A 387 -11.58 -3.03 6.64
N LYS A 388 -12.64 -3.77 6.29
CA LYS A 388 -13.23 -3.73 4.96
C LYS A 388 -13.96 -2.40 4.74
N VAL A 389 -13.70 -1.76 3.60
CA VAL A 389 -14.38 -0.55 3.16
C VAL A 389 -15.72 -0.92 2.55
N GLU A 390 -16.79 -0.28 3.03
CA GLU A 390 -18.11 -0.33 2.41
C GLU A 390 -18.23 0.83 1.41
N LEU A 391 -17.82 0.55 0.17
CA LEU A 391 -17.90 1.52 -0.92
C LEU A 391 -19.36 1.85 -1.23
N LYS A 392 -19.62 3.13 -1.49
CA LYS A 392 -20.94 3.59 -1.92
C LYS A 392 -21.09 3.39 -3.45
N PRO A 393 -22.31 3.21 -3.98
CA PRO A 393 -22.53 2.88 -5.40
C PRO A 393 -21.79 3.83 -6.38
N TRP A 394 -21.88 5.14 -6.16
CA TRP A 394 -21.22 6.16 -6.98
C TRP A 394 -19.68 6.20 -6.86
N GLN A 395 -19.09 5.41 -5.95
CA GLN A 395 -17.64 5.26 -5.83
C GLN A 395 -17.14 4.04 -6.60
N GLU A 396 -18.01 3.09 -6.94
CA GLU A 396 -17.69 1.91 -7.73
C GLU A 396 -18.09 2.05 -9.20
N ASP A 397 -19.07 2.91 -9.48
CA ASP A 397 -19.63 3.13 -10.80
C ASP A 397 -19.59 4.62 -11.15
N SER A 398 -18.84 4.96 -12.20
CA SER A 398 -18.77 6.32 -12.74
C SER A 398 -20.09 6.75 -13.37
N ASP A 399 -20.90 5.80 -13.82
CA ASP A 399 -22.14 6.05 -14.59
C ASP A 399 -23.33 6.28 -13.66
N TYR A 400 -23.15 6.08 -12.35
CA TYR A 400 -24.18 6.30 -11.32
C TYR A 400 -24.68 7.76 -11.24
N SER A 401 -23.84 8.71 -11.66
CA SER A 401 -24.17 10.15 -11.71
C SER A 401 -25.31 10.46 -12.68
N ASP A 402 -25.49 9.63 -13.71
CA ASP A 402 -26.36 9.93 -14.85
C ASP A 402 -27.84 9.56 -14.58
N GLU A 403 -28.11 8.91 -13.44
CA GLU A 403 -29.47 8.60 -12.97
C GLU A 403 -30.05 9.69 -12.03
N GLU A 404 -29.24 10.64 -11.56
CA GLU A 404 -29.64 11.71 -10.62
C GLU A 404 -30.42 12.86 -11.31
N GLY A 405 -31.19 12.52 -12.35
CA GLY A 405 -32.13 13.39 -13.06
C GLY A 405 -33.54 12.77 -13.23
N ILE A 406 -33.73 11.51 -12.83
CA ILE A 406 -35.07 10.89 -12.85
C ILE A 406 -35.79 11.33 -11.58
N ILE A 407 -36.55 12.43 -11.69
CA ILE A 407 -37.49 12.86 -10.65
C ILE A 407 -38.36 11.64 -10.29
N PRO A 408 -38.30 11.13 -9.04
CA PRO A 408 -39.21 10.06 -8.65
C PRO A 408 -40.64 10.56 -8.81
N PRO A 409 -41.57 9.76 -9.37
CA PRO A 409 -42.95 10.20 -9.53
C PRO A 409 -43.49 10.65 -8.17
N PRO A 410 -44.24 11.76 -8.10
CA PRO A 410 -44.74 12.28 -6.84
C PRO A 410 -45.46 11.18 -6.07
N SER A 411 -45.11 11.04 -4.79
CA SER A 411 -45.72 10.12 -3.83
C SER A 411 -47.24 10.11 -4.00
N GLY A 412 -47.79 9.05 -4.62
CA GLY A 412 -49.23 8.89 -4.85
C GLY A 412 -49.63 8.46 -6.25
N TYR A 413 -48.71 8.39 -7.22
CA TYR A 413 -49.03 7.91 -8.57
C TYR A 413 -49.23 6.38 -8.58
N LYS A 414 -50.49 5.92 -8.56
CA LYS A 414 -50.85 4.53 -8.80
C LYS A 414 -50.87 4.27 -10.31
N PHE A 415 -50.08 3.31 -10.77
CA PHE A 415 -50.25 2.73 -12.11
C PHE A 415 -51.64 2.08 -12.18
N THR A 416 -52.55 2.68 -12.94
CA THR A 416 -53.77 2.00 -13.40
C THR A 416 -53.38 1.13 -14.59
N THR A 417 -53.31 -0.17 -14.37
CA THR A 417 -53.27 -1.15 -15.45
C THR A 417 -54.69 -1.32 -15.98
N ASP A 418 -55.12 -0.42 -16.85
CA ASP A 418 -56.27 -0.68 -17.72
C ASP A 418 -55.75 -1.48 -18.91
N VAL A 419 -55.85 -2.81 -18.80
CA VAL A 419 -55.77 -3.70 -19.94
C VAL A 419 -57.21 -4.08 -20.28
N ASP A 420 -57.64 -3.65 -21.45
CA ASP A 420 -58.93 -3.97 -22.05
C ASP A 420 -59.12 -5.49 -22.14
N GLU A 421 -60.01 -6.03 -21.31
CA GLU A 421 -60.61 -7.36 -21.49
C GLU A 421 -61.96 -7.18 -22.19
N ALA A 422 -61.93 -7.24 -23.53
CA ALA A 422 -63.09 -7.50 -24.36
C ALA A 422 -62.63 -8.32 -25.56
N ASP A 423 -62.74 -9.66 -25.49
CA ASP A 423 -63.55 -10.43 -26.44
C ASP A 423 -63.40 -11.96 -26.28
N ALA A 424 -64.57 -12.61 -26.34
CA ALA A 424 -64.86 -14.00 -26.71
C ALA A 424 -64.35 -15.12 -25.77
N ALA A 425 -65.17 -15.65 -24.85
CA ALA A 425 -66.31 -16.57 -25.06
C ALA A 425 -65.94 -18.00 -25.51
N THR A 426 -66.38 -18.95 -24.68
CA THR A 426 -66.76 -20.36 -24.97
C THR A 426 -65.70 -21.35 -25.43
N ASN A 427 -65.34 -22.31 -24.56
CA ASN A 427 -65.78 -23.69 -24.80
C ASN A 427 -65.58 -24.62 -23.58
N GLU A 428 -66.56 -25.50 -23.44
CA GLU A 428 -66.78 -26.46 -22.37
C GLU A 428 -65.70 -27.56 -22.26
N LYS A 429 -65.47 -28.03 -21.03
CA LYS A 429 -64.92 -29.36 -20.78
C LYS A 429 -65.98 -30.42 -21.11
N PRO A 430 -65.53 -31.62 -21.49
CA PRO A 430 -66.08 -32.80 -20.83
C PRO A 430 -64.99 -33.66 -20.19
N THR A 431 -65.20 -33.91 -18.91
CA THR A 431 -64.88 -35.17 -18.26
C THR A 431 -65.51 -36.33 -19.05
N ASP A 432 -64.76 -37.38 -19.34
CA ASP A 432 -64.97 -38.64 -18.63
C ASP A 432 -63.87 -39.66 -18.91
N LYS A 433 -63.54 -40.37 -17.84
CA LYS A 433 -62.77 -41.60 -17.84
C LYS A 433 -63.69 -42.74 -18.29
N LEU A 434 -63.14 -43.62 -19.12
CA LEU A 434 -63.26 -45.07 -18.96
C LEU A 434 -61.88 -45.69 -19.18
#